data_AF-A0A3A4RQI2-F1
#
_entry.id   AF-A0A3A4RQI2-F1
#
_cell.length_a   1.000
_cell.length_b   1.000
_cell.length_c   1.000
_cell.angle_alpha   90.00
_cell.angle_beta   90.00
_cell.angle_gamma   90.00
#
_symmetry.space_group_name_H-M   'P 1'
#
loop_
_entity.id
_entity.type
_entity.pdbx_description
1 polymer ?
#
loop_
_entity_poly.entity_id
_entity_poly.type
_entity_poly.pdbx_seq_one_letter_code
_entity_poly.pdbx_strand_id
1 'polypeptide(L)' 'MKKETRLAIRELAYYSSLGFSVALSIFIGLFAGVYLDRWLDTTPWLTLIGLGLGIAAAFKNIALAVKKSRKL' A
#
# COMPACT_ATOMS: atom_id res chain seq x y z
N MET A 1 -29.18 11.79 11.41
CA MET A 1 -28.48 10.50 11.16
C MET A 1 -28.22 9.82 12.49
N LYS A 2 -28.69 8.58 12.67
CA LYS A 2 -28.43 7.77 13.88
C LYS A 2 -26.92 7.61 14.08
N LYS A 3 -26.44 7.63 15.33
CA LYS A 3 -25.01 7.57 15.67
C LYS A 3 -24.31 6.36 15.04
N GLU A 4 -25.02 5.25 14.87
CA GLU A 4 -24.53 4.03 14.22
C GLU A 4 -24.15 4.23 12.74
N THR A 5 -24.93 4.99 11.98
CA THR A 5 -24.62 5.26 10.56
C THR A 5 -23.32 6.06 10.42
N ARG A 6 -23.05 6.99 11.34
CA ARG A 6 -21.79 7.76 11.32
C ARG A 6 -20.58 6.90 11.66
N LEU A 7 -20.72 5.93 12.57
CA LEU A 7 -19.67 4.97 12.91
C LEU A 7 -19.36 4.06 11.71
N ALA A 8 -20.39 3.48 11.10
CA ALA A 8 -20.23 2.62 9.93
C ALA A 8 -19.54 3.34 8.76
N ILE A 9 -19.93 4.60 8.48
CA ILE A 9 -19.28 5.42 7.44
C ILE A 9 -17.79 5.66 7.77
N ARG A 10 -17.46 5.86 9.06
CA ARG A 10 -16.09 6.14 9.49
C ARG A 10 -15.20 4.91 9.43
N GLU A 11 -15.72 3.73 9.78
CA GLU A 11 -15.02 2.45 9.60
C GLU A 11 -14.82 2.13 8.12
N LEU A 12 -15.86 2.28 7.29
CA LEU A 12 -15.76 2.11 5.84
C LEU A 12 -14.70 3.02 5.23
N ALA A 13 -14.70 4.30 5.60
CA ALA A 13 -13.70 5.26 5.12
C ALA A 13 -12.28 4.87 5.57
N TYR A 14 -12.12 4.34 6.78
CA TYR A 14 -10.84 3.87 7.30
C TYR A 14 -10.31 2.65 6.53
N TYR A 15 -11.16 1.63 6.34
CA TYR A 15 -10.79 0.44 5.55
C TYR A 15 -10.50 0.78 4.09
N SER A 16 -11.28 1.68 3.49
CA SER A 16 -11.07 2.13 2.12
C SER A 16 -9.74 2.89 1.97
N SER A 17 -9.42 3.78 2.90
CA SER A 17 -8.14 4.50 2.92
C SER A 17 -6.95 3.55 3.10
N LEU A 18 -7.10 2.52 3.93
CA LEU A 18 -6.10 1.46 4.09
C LEU A 18 -5.86 0.73 2.77
N GLY A 19 -6.92 0.24 2.12
CA GLY A 19 -6.83 -0.44 0.83
C GLY A 19 -6.19 0.43 -0.26
N PHE A 20 -6.56 1.72 -0.31
CA PHE A 20 -6.00 2.68 -1.26
C PHE A 20 -4.50 2.91 -1.05
N SER A 21 -4.05 2.98 0.21
CA SER A 21 -2.64 3.09 0.56
C SER A 21 -1.84 1.86 0.12
N VAL A 22 -2.39 0.66 0.29
CA VAL A 22 -1.77 -0.59 -0.20
C VAL A 22 -1.63 -0.57 -1.71
N ALA A 23 -2.72 -0.24 -2.42
CA ALA A 23 -2.74 -0.19 -3.87
C ALA A 23 -1.71 0.81 -4.41
N LEU A 24 -1.68 2.04 -3.87
CA LEU A 24 -0.70 3.06 -4.24
C LEU A 24 0.74 2.57 -4.05
N SER A 25 1.06 1.93 -2.93
CA SER A 25 2.42 1.44 -2.66
C SER A 25 2.84 0.35 -3.64
N ILE A 26 1.93 -0.54 -4.04
CA ILE A 26 2.19 -1.56 -5.05
C ILE A 26 2.39 -0.91 -6.42
N PHE A 27 1.52 0.01 -6.81
CA PHE A 27 1.63 0.72 -8.09
C PHE A 27 2.93 1.49 -8.21
N ILE A 28 3.36 2.19 -7.16
CA ILE A 28 4.62 2.93 -7.14
C ILE A 28 5.81 1.97 -7.27
N GLY A 29 5.83 0.86 -6.51
CA GLY A 29 6.89 -0.14 -6.59
C GLY A 29 6.97 -0.82 -7.95
N LEU A 30 5.81 -1.11 -8.56
CA LEU A 30 5.71 -1.69 -9.90
C LEU A 30 6.20 -0.70 -10.97
N PHE A 31 5.72 0.55 -10.97
CA PHE A 31 6.12 1.55 -11.94
C PHE A 31 7.62 1.87 -11.85
N ALA A 32 8.13 2.04 -10.63
CA ALA A 32 9.55 2.27 -10.41
C ALA A 32 10.38 1.05 -10.85
N GLY A 33 9.94 -0.16 -10.52
CA GLY A 33 10.59 -1.41 -10.93
C GLY A 33 10.65 -1.57 -12.45
N VAL A 34 9.53 -1.40 -13.14
CA VAL A 34 9.45 -1.47 -14.61
C VAL A 34 10.28 -0.39 -15.27
N TYR A 35 10.26 0.84 -14.76
CA TYR A 35 11.06 1.94 -15.31
C TYR A 35 12.56 1.64 -15.21
N LEU A 36 13.01 1.11 -14.06
CA LEU A 36 14.41 0.75 -13.85
C LEU A 36 14.82 -0.48 -14.67
N ASP A 37 13.93 -1.47 -14.81
CA ASP A 37 14.17 -2.69 -15.62
C ASP A 37 14.34 -2.34 -17.11
N ARG A 38 13.58 -1.35 -17.61
CA ARG A 38 13.72 -0.83 -18.99
C ARG A 38 14.98 0.00 -19.18
N TRP A 39 15.52 0.60 -18.12
CA TRP A 39 16.74 1.38 -18.19
C TRP A 39 18.00 0.51 -18.12
N LEU A 40 17.90 -0.66 -17.48
CA LEU A 40 19.01 -1.60 -17.27
C LEU A 40 18.94 -2.85 -18.17
N ASP A 41 17.96 -2.96 -19.08
CA ASP A 41 17.71 -4.10 -19.98
C ASP A 41 17.69 -5.49 -19.26
N THR A 42 17.38 -5.51 -17.96
CA THR A 42 17.46 -6.72 -17.10
C THR A 42 16.11 -7.41 -16.90
N THR A 43 15.20 -7.21 -17.86
CA THR A 43 13.82 -7.69 -17.76
C THR A 43 13.77 -9.21 -17.58
N PRO A 44 13.13 -9.77 -16.53
CA PRO A 44 12.21 -9.14 -15.58
C PRO A 44 12.72 -9.07 -14.12
N TRP A 45 14.03 -9.16 -13.89
CA TRP A 45 14.59 -9.37 -12.54
C TRP A 45 14.43 -8.16 -11.63
N LEU A 46 14.65 -6.94 -12.14
CA LEU A 46 14.48 -5.74 -11.33
C LEU A 46 13.01 -5.43 -11.07
N THR A 47 12.12 -5.76 -12.01
CA THR A 47 10.68 -5.65 -11.78
C THR A 47 10.25 -6.57 -10.64
N LEU A 48 10.70 -7.83 -10.60
CA LEU A 48 10.41 -8.77 -9.52
C LEU A 48 10.91 -8.30 -8.15
N ILE A 49 12.13 -7.76 -8.08
CA ILE A 49 12.70 -7.22 -6.84
C ILE A 49 11.96 -5.94 -6.42
N GLY A 50 11.66 -5.04 -7.35
CA GLY A 50 10.90 -3.81 -7.09
C GLY A 50 9.47 -4.08 -6.62
N LEU A 51 8.84 -5.11 -7.18
CA LEU A 51 7.50 -5.57 -6.80
C LEU A 51 7.53 -6.22 -5.40
N GLY A 52 8.53 -7.07 -5.13
CA GLY A 52 8.76 -7.66 -3.80
C GLY A 52 9.03 -6.60 -2.73
N LEU A 53 9.87 -5.60 -3.03
CA LEU A 53 10.14 -4.46 -2.13
C LEU A 53 8.90 -3.58 -1.94
N GLY A 54 8.12 -3.34 -3.01
CA GLY A 54 6.86 -2.59 -2.95
C GLY A 54 5.84 -3.25 -2.04
N ILE A 55 5.67 -4.59 -2.15
CA ILE A 55 4.83 -5.38 -1.26
C ILE A 55 5.35 -5.32 0.18
N ALA A 56 6.65 -5.54 0.39
CA ALA A 56 7.25 -5.50 1.73
C ALA A 56 7.08 -4.12 2.40
N ALA A 57 7.29 -3.04 1.65
CA ALA A 57 7.10 -1.67 2.11
C ALA A 57 5.63 -1.38 2.44
N ALA A 58 4.69 -1.80 1.58
CA ALA A 58 3.25 -1.66 1.81
C ALA A 58 2.83 -2.35 3.12
N PHE A 59 3.21 -3.61 3.31
CA PHE A 59 2.92 -4.36 4.54
C PHE A 59 3.55 -3.73 5.77
N LYS A 60 4.80 -3.26 5.67
CA LYS A 60 5.48 -2.60 6.80
C LYS A 60 4.78 -1.29 7.18
N ASN A 61 4.31 -0.52 6.20
CA ASN A 61 3.61 0.74 6.41
C ASN A 61 2.22 0.53 7.03
N ILE A 62 1.46 -0.47 6.54
CA ILE A 62 0.19 -0.89 7.15
C ILE A 62 0.41 -1.37 8.58
N ALA A 63 1.41 -2.23 8.82
CA ALA A 63 1.71 -2.73 10.15
C ALA A 63 2.05 -1.59 11.12
N LEU A 64 2.81 -0.58 10.66
CA LEU A 64 3.14 0.62 11.44
C LEU A 64 1.89 1.47 11.71
N ALA A 65 1.05 1.70 10.70
CA ALA A 65 -0.19 2.47 10.80
C ALA A 65 -1.19 1.80 11.75
N VAL A 66 -1.36 0.48 11.66
CA VAL A 66 -2.19 -0.32 12.55
C VAL A 66 -1.62 -0.33 13.97
N LYS A 67 -0.30 -0.47 14.16
CA LYS A 67 0.34 -0.35 15.49
C LYS A 67 0.13 1.02 16.11
N LYS A 68 0.20 2.08 15.30
CA LYS A 68 0.03 3.47 15.74
C LYS A 68 -1.43 3.78 16.08
N SER A 69 -2.37 3.25 15.30
CA SER A 69 -3.81 3.40 15.57
C SER A 69 -4.30 2.58 16.76
N ARG A 70 -3.55 1.56 17.20
CA ARG A 70 -3.82 0.76 18.40
C ARG A 70 -3.21 1.36 19.68
N LYS A 71 -2.41 2.43 19.56
CA LYS A 71 -1.72 3.11 20.68
C LYS A 71 -2.34 4.47 21.02
N LEU A 72 -3.44 4.83 20.36
CA LEU A 72 -4.35 5.93 20.68
C LEU A 72 -5.63 5.35 21.27
#